data_AF-A0A416ELV8-F1
#
_entry.id   AF-A0A416ELV8-F1
#
_cell.length_a   1.000
_cell.length_b   1.000
_cell.length_c   1.000
_cell.angle_alpha   90.00
_cell.angle_beta   90.00
_cell.angle_gamma   90.00
#
_symmetry.space_group_name_H-M   'P 1'
#
loop_
_entity.id
_entity.type
_entity.pdbx_description
1 polymer ?
#
loop_
_entity_poly.entity_id
_entity_poly.type
_entity_poly.pdbx_seq_one_letter_code
_entity_poly.pdbx_strand_id
1 'polypeptide(L)' 'MGIGRKLIQYVIDEAKAAKIKRIFLWVIEENVPARRFYEANGFRQNGQTCLIEGTSKIDMCYELML' A
#
# COMPACT_ATOMS: atom_id res chain seq x y z
N MET A 1 -20.21 1.91 -1.60
CA MET A 1 -19.02 1.07 -1.33
C MET A 1 -18.18 0.99 -2.61
N GLY A 2 -16.93 1.48 -2.60
CA GLY A 2 -16.07 1.46 -3.79
C GLY A 2 -15.40 0.09 -4.01
N ILE A 3 -15.17 -0.29 -5.27
CA ILE A 3 -14.55 -1.57 -5.65
C ILE A 3 -13.16 -1.72 -5.01
N GLY A 4 -12.34 -0.66 -5.00
CA GLY A 4 -11.00 -0.69 -4.39
C GLY A 4 -11.02 -1.10 -2.92
N ARG A 5 -11.97 -0.59 -2.11
CA ARG A 5 -12.11 -0.97 -0.70
C ARG A 5 -12.48 -2.44 -0.53
N LYS A 6 -13.32 -3.00 -1.42
CA LYS A 6 -13.66 -4.42 -1.39
C LYS A 6 -12.44 -5.29 -1.73
N LEU A 7 -11.67 -4.90 -2.74
CA LEU A 7 -10.47 -5.63 -3.16
C LEU A 7 -9.40 -5.64 -2.06
N ILE A 8 -9.10 -4.48 -1.45
CA ILE A 8 -8.06 -4.42 -0.43
C ILE A 8 -8.46 -5.19 0.84
N GLN A 9 -9.74 -5.13 1.23
CA GLN A 9 -10.24 -5.92 2.36
C GLN A 9 -10.12 -7.42 2.08
N TYR A 10 -10.52 -7.85 0.88
CA TYR A 10 -10.38 -9.25 0.48
C TYR A 10 -8.92 -9.73 0.56
N VAL A 11 -7.97 -8.96 0.03
CA VAL A 11 -6.54 -9.31 0.11
C VAL A 11 -6.04 -9.37 1.56
N ILE A 12 -6.47 -8.45 2.42
CA ILE A 12 -6.12 -8.45 3.84
C ILE A 12 -6.66 -9.70 4.54
N ASP A 13 -7.90 -10.08 4.25
CA ASP A 13 -8.55 -11.24 4.86
C ASP A 13 -7.87 -12.55 4.42
N GLU A 14 -7.56 -12.68 3.12
CA GLU A 14 -6.80 -13.82 2.59
C GLU A 14 -5.39 -13.90 3.20
N ALA A 15 -4.70 -12.78 3.33
CA ALA A 15 -3.37 -12.74 3.93
C ALA A 15 -3.39 -13.15 5.41
N LYS A 16 -4.42 -12.73 6.17
CA LYS A 16 -4.64 -13.18 7.56
C LYS A 16 -4.91 -14.68 7.62
N ALA A 17 -5.78 -15.21 6.75
CA ALA A 17 -6.08 -16.64 6.67
C ALA A 17 -4.81 -17.47 6.37
N ALA A 18 -3.94 -16.95 5.50
CA ALA A 18 -2.64 -17.53 5.16
C ALA A 18 -1.54 -17.29 6.23
N LYS A 19 -1.84 -16.63 7.36
CA LYS A 19 -0.90 -16.28 8.43
C LYS A 19 0.30 -15.44 7.94
N ILE A 20 0.08 -14.64 6.90
CA ILE A 20 1.05 -13.64 6.45
C ILE A 20 1.14 -12.54 7.49
N LYS A 21 2.37 -12.14 7.85
CA LYS A 21 2.61 -11.16 8.93
C LYS A 21 2.62 -9.71 8.45
N ARG A 22 2.83 -9.51 7.14
CA ARG A 22 3.02 -8.18 6.56
C ARG A 22 2.64 -8.16 5.08
N ILE A 23 1.89 -7.15 4.69
CA ILE A 23 1.67 -6.75 3.29
C ILE A 23 2.45 -5.45 3.06
N PHE A 24 3.09 -5.29 1.90
CA PHE A 24 3.72 -4.04 1.51
C PHE A 24 3.42 -3.71 0.04
N LEU A 25 3.52 -2.44 -0.31
CA LEU A 25 3.35 -1.93 -1.67
C LEU A 25 4.16 -0.65 -1.88
N TRP A 26 4.48 -0.36 -3.13
CA TRP A 26 5.11 0.89 -3.56
C TRP A 26 4.07 1.79 -4.22
N VAL A 27 4.13 3.08 -3.93
CA VAL A 27 3.26 4.10 -4.51
C VAL A 27 4.03 5.38 -4.76
N ILE A 28 3.85 5.96 -5.94
CA ILE A 28 4.44 7.25 -6.31
C ILE A 28 4.10 8.30 -5.24
N GLU A 29 5.11 9.04 -4.76
CA GLU A 29 5.03 10.04 -3.70
C GLU A 29 3.91 11.05 -3.97
N GLU A 30 3.78 11.52 -5.21
CA GLU A 30 2.79 12.53 -5.61
C GLU A 30 1.39 11.96 -5.84
N ASN A 31 1.21 10.63 -5.78
CA ASN A 31 -0.11 10.00 -5.88
C ASN A 31 -0.86 10.07 -4.54
N VAL A 32 -1.21 11.30 -4.14
CA VAL A 32 -1.92 11.61 -2.90
C VAL A 32 -3.23 10.82 -2.75
N PRO A 33 -4.07 10.62 -3.80
CA PRO A 33 -5.28 9.82 -3.67
C PRO A 33 -5.00 8.36 -3.29
N ALA A 34 -4.00 7.72 -3.92
CA ALA A 34 -3.64 6.34 -3.59
C ALA A 34 -3.02 6.23 -2.19
N ARG A 35 -2.13 7.16 -1.81
CA ARG A 35 -1.54 7.21 -0.46
C ARG A 35 -2.62 7.32 0.61
N ARG A 36 -3.57 8.24 0.46
CA ARG A 36 -4.72 8.38 1.37
C ARG A 36 -5.61 7.13 1.39
N PHE A 37 -5.78 6.48 0.24
CA PHE A 37 -6.52 5.22 0.17
C PHE A 37 -5.84 4.12 1.01
N TYR A 38 -4.53 3.97 0.92
CA TYR A 38 -3.80 2.98 1.72
C TYR A 38 -3.82 3.32 3.22
N GLU A 39 -3.59 4.59 3.57
CA GLU A 39 -3.67 5.08 4.95
C GLU A 39 -5.05 4.82 5.58
N ALA A 40 -6.12 5.07 4.82
CA ALA A 40 -7.50 4.81 5.25
C ALA A 40 -7.80 3.31 5.44
N ASN A 41 -6.99 2.42 4.87
CA ASN A 41 -7.09 0.96 5.04
C ASN A 41 -6.01 0.40 6.00
N GLY A 42 -5.36 1.27 6.80
CA GLY A 42 -4.46 0.87 7.90
C GLY A 42 -2.99 0.70 7.51
N PHE A 43 -2.63 0.91 6.24
CA PHE A 43 -1.24 0.93 5.82
C PHE A 43 -0.53 2.17 6.35
N ARG A 44 0.78 2.07 6.56
CA ARG A 44 1.64 3.18 6.97
C ARG A 44 2.88 3.23 6.10
N GLN A 45 3.35 4.43 5.79
CA GLN A 45 4.63 4.59 5.10
C GLN A 45 5.76 4.07 6.00
N ASN A 46 6.62 3.20 5.48
CA ASN A 46 7.70 2.59 6.26
C ASN A 46 9.06 3.33 6.12
N GLY A 47 9.06 4.47 5.42
CA GLY A 47 10.23 5.33 5.20
C GLY A 47 11.11 4.91 4.03
N GLN A 48 10.93 3.73 3.44
CA GLN A 48 11.68 3.35 2.24
C GLN A 48 11.16 4.12 1.03
N THR A 49 12.10 4.63 0.23
CA THR A 49 11.82 5.30 -1.04
C THR A 49 12.68 4.72 -2.17
N CYS A 50 12.22 4.84 -3.41
CA CYS A 50 12.96 4.36 -4.58
C CYS A 50 12.75 5.34 -5.74
N LEU A 51 13.82 5.72 -6.44
CA LEU A 51 13.70 6.46 -7.70
C LEU A 51 13.25 5.48 -8.80
N ILE A 52 12.19 5.81 -9.52
CA ILE A 52 11.71 4.98 -10.62
C ILE A 52 12.62 5.20 -11.83
N GLU A 53 13.31 4.14 -12.26
CA GLU A 53 14.25 4.18 -13.38
C GLU A 53 13.63 4.81 -14.64
N GLY A 54 14.37 5.70 -15.29
CA GLY A 54 13.90 6.43 -16.47
C GLY A 54 12.93 7.57 -16.17
N THR A 55 12.69 7.91 -14.91
CA THR A 55 11.82 9.03 -14.51
C THR A 55 12.46 9.90 -13.42
N SER A 56 11.84 11.04 -13.11
CA SER A 56 12.16 11.85 -11.93
C SER A 56 11.23 11.57 -10.74
N LYS A 57 10.49 10.46 -10.75
CA LYS A 57 9.45 10.14 -9.76
C LYS A 57 9.99 9.21 -8.69
N ILE A 58 9.51 9.42 -7.47
CA ILE A 58 9.90 8.65 -6.29
C ILE A 58 8.72 7.77 -5.87
N ASP A 59 8.96 6.48 -5.72
CA ASP A 59 8.06 5.57 -5.02
C ASP A 59 8.31 5.61 -3.52
N MET A 60 7.24 5.51 -2.73
CA MET A 60 7.23 5.35 -1.29
C MET A 60 6.67 3.97 -0.93
N CYS A 61 7.32 3.26 -0.02
CA CYS A 61 6.82 1.98 0.46
C CYS A 61 5.85 2.18 1.62
N TYR A 62 4.70 1.52 1.51
CA TYR A 62 3.67 1.43 2.54
C TYR A 62 3.54 -0.03 2.99
N GLU A 63 3.35 -0.23 4.28
CA GLU A 63 3.18 -1.56 4.86
C GLU A 63 1.98 -1.64 5.81
N LEU A 64 1.39 -2.83 5.89
CA LEU A 64 0.37 -3.20 6.85
C LEU A 64 0.85 -4.45 7.59
N MET A 65 0.97 -4.35 8.90
CA MET A 65 1.20 -5.49 9.79
C MET A 65 -0.15 -6.16 10.08
N LEU A 66 -0.22 -7.49 9.95
CA LEU A 66 -1.44 -8.29 10.08
C LEU A 66 -1.53 -9.08 11.39
#